data_AF-A0A0D7PVC9-F1
#
_entry.id   AF-A0A0D7PVC9-F1
#
_cell.length_a   1.000
_cell.length_b   1.000
_cell.length_c   1.000
_cell.angle_alpha   90.00
_cell.angle_beta   90.00
_cell.angle_gamma   90.00
#
_symmetry.space_group_name_H-M   'P 1'
#
loop_
_entity.id
_entity.type
_entity.pdbx_description
1 polymer ?
#
loop_
_entity_poly.entity_id
_entity_poly.type
_entity_poly.pdbx_seq_one_letter_code
_entity_poly.pdbx_strand_id
1 'polypeptide(L)'
;MRRLIRGLREVGMLGTLLLLATPLVPAHAQTAVTRDDVIAKLDHFETAADIDIPALRQQTAERSKSRGKNEPPPQKRPPIAPDLANLPTFNVDIQFDVDTPIVLPGSYQTVGRIADALNHASLLPYTFLIVGHIESTGRRENNVLLSQRRADAIRDILVNTFKVAPKRLQSVGLGEEQLLDPAHINAPVNNQLQIMTVAKVAETEPAAHPAPAAAAKKPAKKKH
;
A
#
# COMPACT_ATOMS: atom_id res chain seq x y z
N MET A 1 53.62 60.90 30.01
CA MET A 1 52.71 61.88 29.38
C MET A 1 51.32 61.73 29.99
N ARG A 2 50.82 62.79 30.65
CA ARG A 2 49.42 63.23 30.91
C ARG A 2 48.39 62.18 31.42
N ARG A 3 47.97 62.25 32.71
CA ARG A 3 46.72 62.88 33.28
C ARG A 3 45.46 61.99 33.02
N LEU A 4 44.44 61.79 33.87
CA LEU A 4 44.00 62.21 35.21
C LEU A 4 42.67 61.42 35.51
N ILE A 5 42.44 60.98 36.75
CA ILE A 5 41.19 61.13 37.55
C ILE A 5 39.86 60.34 37.27
N ARG A 6 39.31 59.83 38.41
CA ARG A 6 37.91 59.62 38.88
C ARG A 6 37.07 58.41 38.43
N GLY A 7 36.38 57.81 39.41
CA GLY A 7 35.09 57.14 39.20
C GLY A 7 34.65 56.24 40.35
N LEU A 8 34.01 56.82 41.37
CA LEU A 8 33.39 56.20 42.55
C LEU A 8 32.11 55.40 42.19
N ARG A 9 31.76 54.42 43.06
CA ARG A 9 30.40 54.06 43.56
C ARG A 9 29.65 52.81 43.03
N GLU A 10 29.47 51.86 43.96
CA GLU A 10 28.29 51.06 44.37
C GLU A 10 27.17 50.72 43.36
N VAL A 11 26.70 49.47 43.40
CA VAL A 11 25.31 49.06 43.74
C VAL A 11 25.23 47.53 43.67
N GLY A 12 24.77 46.90 44.76
CA GLY A 12 24.48 45.47 44.82
C GLY A 12 23.17 45.11 44.14
N MET A 13 23.04 43.86 43.69
CA MET A 13 21.74 43.24 43.53
C MET A 13 21.86 41.71 43.70
N LEU A 14 21.20 41.22 44.75
CA LEU A 14 20.88 39.82 45.01
C LEU A 14 20.07 39.28 43.82
N GLY A 15 20.61 38.34 43.06
CA GLY A 15 19.90 37.63 42.00
C GLY A 15 19.24 36.37 42.55
N THR A 16 17.95 36.45 42.87
CA THR A 16 17.07 35.30 43.13
C THR A 16 16.89 34.50 41.85
N LEU A 17 17.47 33.29 41.79
CA LEU A 17 17.29 32.37 40.67
C LEU A 17 15.94 31.66 40.79
N LEU A 18 14.91 32.22 40.14
CA LEU A 18 13.61 31.57 39.97
C LEU A 18 13.72 30.53 38.85
N LEU A 19 13.84 29.25 39.19
CA LEU A 19 13.75 28.14 38.24
C LEU A 19 12.31 28.04 37.71
N LEU A 20 12.04 28.64 36.54
CA LEU A 20 10.82 28.38 35.78
C LEU A 20 10.85 26.94 35.27
N ALA A 21 9.99 26.09 35.84
CA ALA A 21 9.64 24.81 35.25
C ALA A 21 8.89 25.07 33.92
N THR A 22 9.55 24.78 32.80
CA THR A 22 8.89 24.82 31.49
C THR A 22 7.93 23.63 31.37
N PRO A 23 6.67 23.85 30.94
CA PRO A 23 5.76 22.74 30.71
C PRO A 23 6.26 21.92 29.52
N LEU A 24 6.37 20.60 29.73
CA LEU A 24 6.58 19.62 28.69
C LEU A 24 5.44 19.74 27.68
N VAL A 25 5.71 20.27 26.49
CA VAL A 25 4.76 20.24 25.38
C VAL A 25 4.63 18.77 24.95
N PRO A 26 3.43 18.18 24.93
CA PRO A 26 3.26 16.81 24.48
C PRO A 26 3.66 16.74 23.00
N ALA A 27 4.53 15.78 22.70
CA ALA A 27 4.89 15.43 21.33
C ALA A 27 3.61 15.10 20.54
N HIS A 28 3.47 15.68 19.35
CA HIS A 28 2.34 15.39 18.46
C HIS A 28 2.30 13.89 18.20
N ALA A 29 1.24 13.23 18.67
CA ALA A 29 0.94 11.86 18.29
C ALA A 29 0.72 11.83 16.78
N GLN A 30 1.65 11.23 16.03
CA GLN A 30 1.37 10.80 14.66
C GLN A 30 0.19 9.83 14.75
N THR A 31 -0.95 10.22 14.17
CA THR A 31 -2.17 9.41 14.17
C THR A 31 -1.88 8.11 13.44
N ALA A 32 -1.62 7.06 14.20
CA ALA A 32 -1.35 5.74 13.65
C ALA A 32 -2.63 5.23 12.96
N VAL A 33 -2.56 4.93 11.67
CA VAL A 33 -3.64 4.37 10.82
C VAL A 33 -4.50 3.38 11.60
N THR A 34 -5.77 3.64 11.83
CA THR A 34 -6.66 2.71 12.55
C THR A 34 -7.37 1.76 11.60
N ARG A 35 -7.93 0.66 12.14
CA ARG A 35 -8.78 -0.27 11.38
C ARG A 35 -10.00 0.46 10.79
N ASP A 36 -10.62 1.34 11.58
CA ASP A 36 -11.84 2.04 11.17
C ASP A 36 -11.57 3.05 10.05
N ASP A 37 -10.39 3.66 10.03
CA ASP A 37 -9.95 4.51 8.90
C ASP A 37 -9.87 3.71 7.59
N VAL A 38 -9.34 2.48 7.64
CA VAL A 38 -9.23 1.60 6.48
C VAL A 38 -10.64 1.21 5.99
N ILE A 39 -11.53 0.83 6.90
CA ILE A 39 -12.92 0.49 6.56
C ILE A 39 -13.62 1.69 5.93
N ALA A 40 -13.54 2.85 6.58
CA ALA A 40 -14.15 4.08 6.09
C ALA A 40 -13.66 4.46 4.69
N LYS A 41 -12.41 4.15 4.32
CA LYS A 41 -11.90 4.43 2.97
C LYS A 41 -12.31 3.39 1.93
N LEU A 42 -12.51 2.14 2.32
CA LEU A 42 -12.75 1.02 1.39
C LEU A 42 -14.23 0.67 1.20
N ASP A 43 -15.12 1.03 2.13
CA ASP A 43 -16.53 0.61 2.15
C ASP A 43 -17.45 1.45 1.23
N HIS A 44 -16.91 2.47 0.55
CA HIS A 44 -17.65 3.34 -0.37
C HIS A 44 -17.71 2.76 -1.80
N PHE A 45 -17.97 1.46 -1.93
CA PHE A 45 -18.02 0.78 -3.22
C PHE A 45 -19.31 1.10 -3.98
N GLU A 46 -19.19 1.79 -5.12
CA GLU A 46 -20.32 2.12 -5.98
C GLU A 46 -20.48 1.15 -7.15
N THR A 47 -19.40 0.92 -7.90
CA THR A 47 -19.44 0.16 -9.15
C THR A 47 -18.26 -0.79 -9.27
N ALA A 48 -18.49 -2.00 -9.79
CA ALA A 48 -17.42 -2.95 -10.05
C ALA A 48 -16.54 -2.49 -11.21
N ALA A 49 -15.23 -2.64 -11.06
CA ALA A 49 -14.27 -2.52 -12.15
C ALA A 49 -13.77 -3.92 -12.53
N ASP A 50 -13.98 -4.29 -13.80
CA ASP A 50 -13.39 -5.49 -14.37
C ASP A 50 -11.97 -5.17 -14.83
N ILE A 51 -10.98 -5.49 -13.98
CA ILE A 51 -9.58 -5.15 -14.22
C ILE A 51 -8.85 -6.42 -14.65
N ASP A 52 -8.39 -6.44 -15.90
CA ASP A 52 -7.48 -7.47 -16.40
C ASP A 52 -6.06 -7.23 -15.85
N ILE A 53 -5.77 -7.83 -14.70
CA ILE A 53 -4.47 -7.72 -14.02
C ILE A 53 -3.31 -8.23 -14.90
N PRO A 54 -3.40 -9.39 -15.59
CA PRO A 54 -2.39 -9.79 -16.57
C PRO A 54 -2.11 -8.74 -17.65
N ALA A 55 -3.14 -8.19 -18.29
CA ALA A 55 -2.97 -7.15 -19.30
C ALA A 55 -2.32 -5.88 -18.73
N LEU A 56 -2.75 -5.48 -17.53
CA LEU A 56 -2.19 -4.32 -16.83
C LEU A 56 -0.68 -4.49 -16.53
N ARG A 57 -0.28 -5.68 -16.07
CA ARG A 57 1.14 -6.02 -15.86
C ARG A 57 1.93 -5.98 -17.16
N GLN A 58 1.37 -6.52 -18.24
CA GLN A 58 2.00 -6.50 -19.56
C GLN A 58 2.19 -5.06 -20.06
N GLN A 59 1.15 -4.23 -20.04
CA GLN A 59 1.21 -2.84 -20.47
C GLN A 59 2.25 -2.03 -19.66
N THR A 60 2.31 -2.26 -18.34
CA THR A 60 3.31 -1.65 -17.46
C THR A 60 4.74 -2.08 -17.83
N ALA A 61 4.94 -3.38 -18.08
CA ALA A 61 6.24 -3.90 -18.49
C ALA A 61 6.67 -3.40 -19.87
N GLU A 62 5.74 -3.24 -20.81
CA GLU A 62 6.02 -2.69 -22.14
C GLU A 62 6.38 -1.21 -22.07
N ARG A 63 5.63 -0.43 -21.28
CA ARG A 63 5.91 1.00 -21.10
C ARG A 63 7.24 1.27 -20.43
N SER A 64 7.61 0.49 -19.41
CA SER A 64 8.92 0.65 -18.74
C SER A 64 10.11 0.40 -19.65
N LYS A 65 9.94 -0.43 -20.70
CA LYS A 65 10.95 -0.67 -21.75
C LYS A 65 10.98 0.43 -22.80
N SER A 66 9.88 1.16 -22.99
CA SER A 66 9.84 2.28 -23.92
C SER A 66 10.83 3.36 -23.46
N ARG A 67 11.92 3.54 -24.19
CA ARG A 67 12.91 4.60 -23.96
C ARG A 67 12.81 5.57 -25.12
N GLY A 68 12.31 6.77 -24.85
CA GLY A 68 12.16 7.76 -25.91
C GLY A 68 12.50 9.16 -25.44
N LYS A 69 13.42 9.81 -26.16
CA LYS A 69 13.54 11.28 -26.19
C LYS A 69 12.20 11.99 -26.50
N ASN A 70 11.22 11.26 -27.01
CA ASN A 70 9.87 11.71 -27.37
C ASN A 70 8.81 11.31 -26.33
N GLU A 71 9.19 10.64 -25.23
CA GLU A 71 8.23 10.30 -24.20
C GLU A 71 7.89 11.54 -23.37
N PRO A 72 6.59 11.80 -23.11
CA PRO A 72 6.22 12.88 -22.22
C PRO A 72 6.84 12.70 -20.83
N PRO A 73 7.20 13.81 -20.15
CA PRO A 73 7.64 13.75 -18.76
C PRO A 73 6.55 13.10 -17.89
N PRO A 74 6.89 12.50 -16.73
CA PRO A 74 5.94 11.75 -15.89
C PRO A 74 4.62 12.46 -15.62
N GLN A 75 4.65 13.79 -15.43
CA GLN A 75 3.47 14.65 -15.23
C GLN A 75 2.46 14.67 -16.38
N LYS A 76 2.91 14.40 -17.60
CA LYS A 76 2.09 14.44 -18.83
C LYS A 76 1.80 13.05 -19.39
N ARG A 77 2.21 12.01 -18.69
CA ARG A 77 1.94 10.63 -19.07
C ARG A 77 0.47 10.32 -18.76
N PRO A 78 -0.31 9.76 -19.72
CA PRO A 78 -1.61 9.22 -19.37
C PRO A 78 -1.44 8.07 -18.36
N PRO A 79 -2.38 7.89 -17.42
CA PRO A 79 -2.35 6.75 -16.50
C PRO A 79 -2.43 5.43 -17.27
N ILE A 80 -1.71 4.41 -16.80
CA ILE A 80 -1.82 3.06 -17.37
C ILE A 80 -3.17 2.45 -17.01
N ALA A 81 -3.61 2.69 -15.77
CA ALA A 81 -4.82 2.12 -15.21
C ALA A 81 -5.80 3.25 -14.83
N PRO A 82 -6.45 3.89 -15.81
CA PRO A 82 -7.41 4.96 -15.55
C PRO A 82 -8.60 4.49 -14.70
N ASP A 83 -9.00 3.24 -14.86
CA ASP A 83 -10.15 2.65 -14.16
C ASP A 83 -9.93 2.55 -12.65
N LEU A 84 -8.67 2.58 -12.19
CA LEU A 84 -8.33 2.57 -10.77
C LEU A 84 -8.61 3.91 -10.09
N ALA A 85 -8.62 5.02 -10.83
CA ALA A 85 -8.67 6.37 -10.24
C ALA A 85 -9.98 6.66 -9.48
N ASN A 86 -11.05 5.98 -9.82
CA ASN A 86 -12.37 6.19 -9.21
C ASN A 86 -12.74 5.12 -8.16
N LEU A 87 -11.82 4.20 -7.86
CA LEU A 87 -12.08 3.13 -6.91
C LEU A 87 -11.89 3.63 -5.46
N PRO A 88 -12.66 3.08 -4.50
CA PRO A 88 -12.41 3.30 -3.08
C PRO A 88 -10.98 2.86 -2.75
N THR A 89 -10.17 3.80 -2.29
CA THR A 89 -8.73 3.62 -2.16
C THR A 89 -8.24 4.03 -0.78
N PHE A 90 -7.39 3.18 -0.21
CA PHE A 90 -6.62 3.46 0.99
C PHE A 90 -5.11 3.45 0.67
N ASN A 91 -4.44 4.59 0.86
CA ASN A 91 -2.99 4.68 0.72
C ASN A 91 -2.30 4.13 1.97
N VAL A 92 -1.35 3.23 1.77
CA VAL A 92 -0.63 2.54 2.83
C VAL A 92 0.84 2.93 2.80
N ASP A 93 1.32 3.41 3.94
CA ASP A 93 2.74 3.57 4.20
C ASP A 93 3.31 2.29 4.82
N ILE A 94 3.99 1.50 3.99
CA ILE A 94 4.73 0.30 4.41
C ILE A 94 6.22 0.52 4.15
N GLN A 95 7.02 0.29 5.18
CA GLN A 95 8.47 0.37 5.10
C GLN A 95 9.03 -0.99 4.69
N PHE A 96 9.92 -0.96 3.71
CA PHE A 96 10.65 -2.13 3.21
C PHE A 96 12.14 -1.92 3.42
N ASP A 97 12.87 -3.02 3.51
CA ASP A 97 14.33 -2.97 3.39
C ASP A 97 14.73 -2.50 1.98
N VAL A 98 15.89 -1.83 1.89
CA VAL A 98 16.31 -1.06 0.71
C VAL A 98 16.38 -1.97 -0.52
N ASP A 99 15.74 -1.55 -1.62
CA ASP A 99 15.67 -2.29 -2.88
C ASP A 99 15.15 -3.75 -2.78
N THR A 100 14.49 -4.10 -1.68
CA THR A 100 13.90 -5.43 -1.48
C THR A 100 12.38 -5.37 -1.28
N PRO A 101 11.70 -6.53 -1.40
CA PRO A 101 10.31 -6.67 -0.97
C PRO A 101 10.16 -7.08 0.50
N ILE A 102 11.23 -7.05 1.31
CA ILE A 102 11.19 -7.47 2.71
C ILE A 102 10.55 -6.35 3.54
N VAL A 103 9.39 -6.63 4.14
CA VAL A 103 8.69 -5.68 5.02
C VAL A 103 9.43 -5.55 6.35
N LEU A 104 9.67 -4.32 6.80
CA LEU A 104 10.32 -4.06 8.08
C LEU A 104 9.37 -4.34 9.26
N PRO A 105 9.90 -4.78 10.42
CA PRO A 105 9.09 -5.11 11.60
C PRO A 105 8.10 -4.02 12.02
N GLY A 106 8.51 -2.75 11.92
CA GLY A 106 7.67 -1.60 12.29
C GLY A 106 6.37 -1.48 11.49
N SER A 107 6.31 -2.03 10.27
CA SER A 107 5.11 -1.95 9.43
C SER A 107 4.13 -3.10 9.61
N TYR A 108 4.50 -4.18 10.32
CA TYR A 108 3.60 -5.31 10.55
C TYR A 108 2.35 -4.93 11.34
N GLN A 109 2.45 -3.92 12.22
CA GLN A 109 1.27 -3.40 12.93
C GLN A 109 0.25 -2.80 11.95
N THR A 110 0.71 -2.00 10.98
CA THR A 110 -0.15 -1.44 9.92
C THR A 110 -0.76 -2.54 9.06
N VAL A 111 0.04 -3.53 8.66
CA VAL A 111 -0.45 -4.69 7.88
C VAL A 111 -1.52 -5.47 8.66
N GLY A 112 -1.34 -5.66 9.98
CA GLY A 112 -2.34 -6.31 10.82
C GLY A 112 -3.65 -5.53 10.89
N ARG A 113 -3.60 -4.20 11.05
CA ARG A 113 -4.80 -3.35 11.05
C ARG A 113 -5.55 -3.39 9.72
N ILE A 114 -4.82 -3.45 8.61
CA ILE A 114 -5.41 -3.67 7.28
C ILE A 114 -6.10 -5.03 7.25
N ALA A 115 -5.44 -6.09 7.69
CA ALA A 115 -6.05 -7.42 7.69
C ALA A 115 -7.34 -7.48 8.53
N ASP A 116 -7.34 -6.84 9.71
CA ASP A 116 -8.53 -6.73 10.56
C ASP A 116 -9.68 -5.99 9.85
N ALA A 117 -9.36 -4.93 9.09
CA ALA A 117 -10.33 -4.22 8.28
C ALA A 117 -10.86 -5.10 7.13
N LEU A 118 -9.99 -5.77 6.37
CA LEU A 118 -10.39 -6.63 5.25
C LEU A 118 -11.22 -7.84 5.70
N ASN A 119 -11.09 -8.27 6.96
CA ASN A 119 -11.92 -9.30 7.58
C ASN A 119 -13.14 -8.75 8.33
N HIS A 120 -13.35 -7.43 8.33
CA HIS A 120 -14.55 -6.80 8.89
C HIS A 120 -15.79 -7.18 8.07
N ALA A 121 -16.92 -7.40 8.75
CA ALA A 121 -18.17 -7.84 8.14
C ALA A 121 -18.62 -6.98 6.94
N SER A 122 -18.46 -5.67 7.01
CA SER A 122 -18.77 -4.75 5.89
C SER A 122 -17.88 -4.96 4.67
N LEU A 123 -16.61 -5.34 4.86
CA LEU A 123 -15.66 -5.53 3.77
C LEU A 123 -15.60 -6.97 3.24
N LEU A 124 -16.10 -7.96 4.00
CA LEU A 124 -16.15 -9.38 3.61
C LEU A 124 -16.70 -9.64 2.20
N PRO A 125 -17.77 -8.97 1.74
CA PRO A 125 -18.33 -9.20 0.41
C PRO A 125 -17.48 -8.68 -0.74
N TYR A 126 -16.33 -8.03 -0.49
CA TYR A 126 -15.52 -7.42 -1.54
C TYR A 126 -14.18 -8.13 -1.79
N THR A 127 -13.65 -7.84 -2.97
CA THR A 127 -12.31 -8.18 -3.46
C THR A 127 -11.48 -6.91 -3.57
N PHE A 128 -10.16 -7.04 -3.40
CA PHE A 128 -9.23 -5.94 -3.35
C PHE A 128 -8.05 -6.12 -4.28
N LEU A 129 -7.56 -4.99 -4.80
CA LEU A 129 -6.31 -4.89 -5.53
C LEU A 129 -5.28 -4.11 -4.72
N ILE A 130 -4.11 -4.72 -4.54
CA ILE A 130 -2.94 -4.09 -3.93
C ILE A 130 -2.07 -3.54 -5.05
N VAL A 131 -1.97 -2.22 -5.16
CA VAL A 131 -1.18 -1.53 -6.17
C VAL A 131 0.12 -1.03 -5.55
N GLY A 132 1.26 -1.46 -6.08
CA GLY A 132 2.58 -0.99 -5.66
C GLY A 132 3.08 0.12 -6.57
N HIS A 133 3.53 1.22 -5.97
CA HIS A 133 4.21 2.32 -6.66
C HIS A 133 5.67 2.39 -6.20
N ILE A 134 6.50 3.07 -7.00
CA ILE A 134 7.85 3.46 -6.57
C ILE A 134 8.18 4.81 -7.19
N GLU A 135 9.00 5.59 -6.48
CA GLU A 135 9.54 6.83 -7.00
C GLU A 135 10.42 6.63 -8.25
N SER A 136 10.67 7.72 -8.96
CA SER A 136 11.39 7.71 -10.24
C SER A 136 12.93 7.73 -10.06
N THR A 137 13.45 6.77 -9.28
CA THR A 137 14.89 6.60 -9.05
C THR A 137 15.39 5.28 -9.64
N GLY A 138 16.46 5.32 -10.44
CA GLY A 138 17.02 4.11 -11.05
C GLY A 138 16.41 3.73 -12.40
N ARG A 139 16.29 2.42 -12.67
CA ARG A 139 15.76 1.92 -13.96
C ARG A 139 14.28 1.58 -13.84
N ARG A 140 13.45 2.14 -14.71
CA ARG A 140 12.01 1.85 -14.86
C ARG A 140 11.65 0.38 -14.80
N GLU A 141 12.36 -0.45 -15.57
CA GLU A 141 12.14 -1.89 -15.60
C GLU A 141 12.35 -2.53 -14.21
N ASN A 142 13.39 -2.10 -13.48
CA ASN A 142 13.65 -2.56 -12.12
C ASN A 142 12.57 -2.05 -11.15
N ASN A 143 12.12 -0.81 -11.34
CA ASN A 143 11.11 -0.14 -10.52
C ASN A 143 9.74 -0.83 -10.63
N VAL A 144 9.33 -1.21 -11.84
CA VAL A 144 8.13 -2.05 -12.06
C VAL A 144 8.27 -3.41 -11.38
N LEU A 145 9.42 -4.08 -11.52
CA LEU A 145 9.63 -5.38 -10.87
C LEU A 145 9.64 -5.28 -9.34
N LEU A 146 10.29 -4.25 -8.78
CA LEU A 146 10.39 -4.07 -7.32
C LEU A 146 9.03 -3.74 -6.71
N SER A 147 8.30 -2.79 -7.30
CA SER A 147 6.92 -2.47 -6.87
C SER A 147 5.99 -3.67 -6.95
N GLN A 148 6.10 -4.51 -7.99
CA GLN A 148 5.32 -5.75 -8.12
C GLN A 148 5.65 -6.72 -6.99
N ARG A 149 6.94 -6.97 -6.72
CA ARG A 149 7.38 -7.85 -5.62
C ARG A 149 6.93 -7.34 -4.26
N ARG A 150 6.91 -6.02 -4.04
CA ARG A 150 6.39 -5.41 -2.80
C ARG A 150 4.89 -5.62 -2.65
N ALA A 151 4.11 -5.38 -3.71
CA ALA A 151 2.67 -5.65 -3.70
C ALA A 151 2.37 -7.14 -3.44
N ASP A 152 3.13 -8.04 -4.07
CA ASP A 152 3.04 -9.49 -3.83
C ASP A 152 3.40 -9.86 -2.38
N ALA A 153 4.45 -9.28 -1.82
CA ALA A 153 4.83 -9.54 -0.43
C ALA A 153 3.73 -9.15 0.56
N ILE A 154 3.08 -8.00 0.37
CA ILE A 154 1.95 -7.59 1.21
C ILE A 154 0.77 -8.54 1.06
N ARG A 155 0.41 -8.92 -0.18
CA ARG A 155 -0.62 -9.93 -0.44
C ARG A 155 -0.31 -11.22 0.31
N ASP A 156 0.92 -11.72 0.17
CA ASP A 156 1.33 -13.00 0.73
C ASP A 156 1.36 -12.95 2.27
N ILE A 157 1.75 -11.83 2.88
CA ILE A 157 1.66 -11.64 4.34
C ILE A 157 0.18 -11.64 4.79
N LEU A 158 -0.70 -10.91 4.09
CA LEU A 158 -2.13 -10.88 4.41
C LEU A 158 -2.78 -12.27 4.31
N VAL A 159 -2.41 -13.06 3.29
CA VAL A 159 -2.92 -14.43 3.11
C VAL A 159 -2.32 -15.39 4.13
N ASN A 160 -1.00 -15.46 4.23
CA ASN A 160 -0.30 -16.51 4.96
C ASN A 160 -0.31 -16.26 6.47
N THR A 161 -0.09 -15.02 6.89
CA THR A 161 0.01 -14.64 8.31
C THR A 161 -1.36 -14.28 8.87
N PHE A 162 -2.11 -13.44 8.16
CA PHE A 162 -3.38 -12.90 8.66
C PHE A 162 -4.64 -13.59 8.12
N LYS A 163 -4.46 -14.65 7.32
CA LYS A 163 -5.54 -15.54 6.85
C LYS A 163 -6.65 -14.83 6.05
N VAL A 164 -6.33 -13.73 5.37
CA VAL A 164 -7.23 -13.13 4.39
C VAL A 164 -7.36 -14.09 3.21
N ALA A 165 -8.60 -14.35 2.76
CA ALA A 165 -8.84 -15.32 1.70
C ALA A 165 -8.11 -14.92 0.41
N PRO A 166 -7.29 -15.79 -0.21
CA PRO A 166 -6.46 -15.43 -1.36
C PRO A 166 -7.28 -15.02 -2.58
N LYS A 167 -8.49 -15.58 -2.74
CA LYS A 167 -9.43 -15.20 -3.81
C LYS A 167 -9.90 -13.75 -3.73
N ARG A 168 -9.78 -13.11 -2.56
CA ARG A 168 -10.17 -11.71 -2.33
C ARG A 168 -9.04 -10.73 -2.59
N LEU A 169 -7.83 -11.18 -2.85
CA LEU A 169 -6.66 -10.32 -3.00
C LEU A 169 -5.97 -10.55 -4.34
N GLN A 170 -5.80 -9.47 -5.08
CA GLN A 170 -4.92 -9.38 -6.24
C GLN A 170 -3.85 -8.33 -5.99
N SER A 171 -2.78 -8.36 -6.78
CA SER A 171 -1.65 -7.42 -6.64
C SER A 171 -1.10 -7.01 -8.00
N VAL A 172 -0.67 -5.77 -8.13
CA VAL A 172 0.01 -5.27 -9.33
C VAL A 172 1.04 -4.21 -8.96
N GLY A 173 2.23 -4.26 -9.55
CA GLY A 173 3.22 -3.21 -9.46
C GLY A 173 3.17 -2.32 -10.68
N LEU A 174 2.90 -1.03 -10.48
CA LEU A 174 2.94 -0.02 -11.55
C LEU A 174 4.27 0.72 -11.59
N GLY A 175 5.09 0.60 -10.54
CA GLY A 175 6.37 1.28 -10.42
C GLY A 175 6.22 2.79 -10.62
N GLU A 176 7.17 3.37 -11.35
CA GLU A 176 7.16 4.79 -11.72
C GLU A 176 6.35 5.09 -12.99
N GLU A 177 5.68 4.08 -13.56
CA GLU A 177 4.85 4.24 -14.76
C GLU A 177 3.51 4.93 -14.44
N GLN A 178 3.10 4.88 -13.18
CA GLN A 178 1.97 5.62 -12.64
C GLN A 178 2.30 6.06 -11.21
N LEU A 179 2.82 7.29 -11.08
CA LEU A 179 3.15 7.90 -9.80
C LEU A 179 1.88 8.40 -9.09
N LEU A 180 1.88 8.38 -7.75
CA LEU A 180 0.82 8.98 -6.94
C LEU A 180 0.89 10.50 -6.97
N ASP A 181 2.11 11.04 -6.99
CA ASP A 181 2.41 12.44 -7.25
C ASP A 181 3.37 12.55 -8.44
N PRO A 182 2.83 12.68 -9.67
CA PRO A 182 3.63 12.89 -10.87
C PRO A 182 4.38 14.22 -10.86
N ALA A 183 3.90 15.23 -10.13
CA ALA A 183 4.55 16.54 -10.05
C ALA A 183 5.89 16.45 -9.32
N HIS A 184 5.94 15.64 -8.26
CA HIS A 184 7.13 15.41 -7.44
C HIS A 184 7.58 13.94 -7.55
N ILE A 185 8.30 13.62 -8.62
CA ILE A 185 8.63 12.24 -9.00
C ILE A 185 9.43 11.44 -7.95
N ASN A 186 10.12 12.13 -7.04
CA ASN A 186 10.90 11.55 -5.93
C ASN A 186 10.25 11.79 -4.55
N ALA A 187 8.96 12.14 -4.51
CA ALA A 187 8.26 12.31 -3.25
C ALA A 187 8.04 10.95 -2.55
N PRO A 188 8.17 10.88 -1.21
CA PRO A 188 7.96 9.63 -0.47
C PRO A 188 6.61 8.97 -0.71
N VAL A 189 5.57 9.74 -1.03
CA VAL A 189 4.25 9.24 -1.39
C VAL A 189 4.32 8.26 -2.57
N ASN A 190 5.25 8.43 -3.51
CA ASN A 190 5.40 7.54 -4.66
C ASN A 190 5.97 6.16 -4.28
N ASN A 191 6.47 5.97 -3.06
CA ASN A 191 6.93 4.67 -2.56
C ASN A 191 5.84 3.88 -1.81
N GLN A 192 4.62 4.42 -1.75
CA GLN A 192 3.50 3.81 -1.04
C GLN A 192 2.79 2.73 -1.86
N LEU A 193 1.98 1.93 -1.15
CA LEU A 193 1.02 1.04 -1.77
C LEU A 193 -0.39 1.64 -1.69
N GLN A 194 -1.26 1.23 -2.60
CA GLN A 194 -2.69 1.49 -2.52
C GLN A 194 -3.43 0.17 -2.38
N ILE A 195 -4.45 0.14 -1.52
CA ILE A 195 -5.42 -0.94 -1.46
C ILE A 195 -6.74 -0.39 -2.00
N MET A 196 -7.30 -1.07 -2.99
CA MET A 196 -8.48 -0.63 -3.71
C MET A 196 -9.58 -1.68 -3.66
N THR A 197 -10.82 -1.27 -3.43
CA THR A 197 -11.99 -2.16 -3.54
C THR A 197 -12.40 -2.26 -5.01
N VAL A 198 -12.33 -3.46 -5.61
CA VAL A 198 -12.50 -3.62 -7.08
C VAL A 198 -13.84 -4.23 -7.49
N ALA A 199 -14.33 -5.21 -6.74
CA ALA A 199 -15.59 -5.89 -7.05
C ALA A 199 -16.17 -6.58 -5.81
N LYS A 200 -17.46 -6.93 -5.86
CA LYS A 200 -18.05 -7.89 -4.92
C LYS A 200 -17.56 -9.29 -5.24
N VAL A 201 -17.25 -10.08 -4.21
CA VAL A 201 -16.98 -11.52 -4.32
C VAL A 201 -18.23 -12.13 -4.94
N ALA A 202 -18.09 -12.79 -6.09
CA ALA A 202 -19.17 -13.57 -6.64
C ALA A 202 -19.57 -14.61 -5.59
N GLU A 203 -20.84 -14.63 -5.18
CA GLU A 203 -21.39 -15.74 -4.40
C GLU A 203 -21.23 -16.99 -5.26
N THR A 204 -20.15 -17.75 -5.02
CA THR A 204 -20.11 -19.14 -5.46
C THR A 204 -21.23 -19.84 -4.70
N GLU A 205 -22.36 -20.09 -5.37
CA GLU A 205 -23.19 -21.24 -5.05
C GLU A 205 -22.24 -22.43 -4.84
N PRO A 206 -22.35 -23.18 -3.73
CA PRO A 206 -21.49 -24.32 -3.50
C PRO A 206 -21.66 -25.27 -4.69
N ALA A 207 -20.56 -25.51 -5.40
CA ALA A 207 -20.50 -26.50 -6.47
C ALA A 207 -21.17 -27.78 -5.96
N ALA A 208 -22.30 -28.13 -6.58
CA ALA A 208 -23.02 -29.35 -6.27
C ALA A 208 -22.02 -30.50 -6.20
N HIS A 209 -21.97 -31.16 -5.05
CA HIS A 209 -21.18 -32.37 -4.87
C HIS A 209 -21.49 -33.31 -6.05
N PRO A 210 -20.48 -33.84 -6.79
CA PRO A 210 -20.77 -34.92 -7.71
C PRO A 210 -21.26 -36.09 -6.86
N ALA A 211 -22.51 -36.50 -7.09
CA ALA A 211 -23.08 -37.70 -6.50
C ALA A 211 -22.11 -38.89 -6.72
N PRO A 212 -21.95 -39.80 -5.75
CA PRO A 212 -21.06 -40.94 -5.91
C PRO A 212 -21.51 -41.78 -7.10
N ALA A 213 -20.61 -41.97 -8.06
CA ALA A 213 -20.85 -42.77 -9.25
C ALA A 213 -21.26 -44.19 -8.83
N ALA A 214 -22.47 -44.58 -9.26
CA ALA A 214 -23.01 -45.91 -9.06
C ALA A 214 -22.07 -46.97 -9.67
N ALA A 215 -21.73 -47.99 -8.88
CA ALA A 215 -20.90 -49.11 -9.28
C ALA A 215 -21.49 -49.86 -10.49
N ALA A 216 -20.73 -49.91 -11.59
CA ALA A 216 -21.06 -50.72 -12.75
C ALA A 216 -20.94 -52.22 -12.41
N LYS A 217 -22.06 -52.96 -12.50
CA LYS A 217 -22.10 -54.42 -12.43
C LYS A 217 -21.42 -55.03 -13.67
N LYS A 218 -20.40 -55.87 -13.46
CA LYS A 218 -19.78 -56.73 -14.51
C LYS A 218 -20.81 -57.74 -15.05
N PRO A 219 -20.88 -58.02 -16.36
CA PRO A 219 -21.69 -59.11 -16.89
C PRO A 219 -20.97 -60.46 -16.70
N ALA A 220 -21.74 -61.47 -16.28
CA ALA A 220 -21.30 -62.85 -16.12
C ALA A 220 -21.10 -63.54 -17.48
N LYS A 221 -19.99 -64.27 -17.63
CA LYS A 221 -19.69 -65.15 -18.76
C LYS A 221 -20.75 -66.26 -18.90
N LYS A 222 -21.34 -66.42 -20.09
CA LYS A 222 -22.06 -67.64 -20.47
C LYS A 222 -21.08 -68.67 -21.03
N LYS A 223 -21.08 -69.87 -20.46
CA LYS A 223 -20.47 -71.09 -21.00
C LYS A 223 -21.36 -71.62 -22.13
N HIS A 224 -20.75 -71.96 -23.26
CA HIS A 224 -21.13 -73.09 -24.11
C HIS A 224 -19.86 -73.77 -24.59
#